data_AF-A0AB40B144-F1
#
_entry.id   AF-A0AB40B144-F1
#
_cell.length_a   1.000
_cell.length_b   1.000
_cell.length_c   1.000
_cell.angle_alpha   90.00
_cell.angle_beta   90.00
_cell.angle_gamma   90.00
#
_symmetry.space_group_name_H-M   'P 1'
#
loop_
_entity.id
_entity.type
_entity.pdbx_description
1 polymer ?
#
loop_
_entity_poly.entity_id
_entity_poly.type
_entity_poly.pdbx_seq_one_letter_code
_entity_poly.pdbx_strand_id
1 'polypeptide(L)'
;MESCKPFSQSFTNSTHMIEQRNSASNLMNHSGKSSSPQSINKQSETNVETPEGVIGYLDVFIHQAHNIHNICIYHKQDVYAKLSLTGNPEIAIESKVIRSAGGNPVFNEKLQLSVQNIESSLRCEIWMRSAVPSHLEDQLLGFVLIPLSNVIVAKGKLEKEFALSANDLFHSAAGFVQLSISYVGSYPDVMAVAPPPVAVFADTALPDFRE
;
A
#
# COMPACT_ATOMS: atom_id res chain seq x y z
N MET A 1 -17.49 5.66 55.82
CA MET A 1 -17.10 4.25 56.03
C MET A 1 -17.88 3.42 55.03
N GLU A 2 -17.15 2.56 54.31
CA GLU A 2 -17.60 1.39 53.53
C GLU A 2 -18.47 1.65 52.29
N SER A 3 -18.31 0.95 51.16
CA SER A 3 -17.28 0.02 50.70
C SER A 3 -17.58 -0.24 49.23
N CYS A 4 -16.58 -0.09 48.36
CA CYS A 4 -16.60 -0.70 47.03
C CYS A 4 -16.73 -2.22 47.15
N LYS A 5 -17.49 -2.85 46.24
CA LYS A 5 -17.40 -4.29 45.97
C LYS A 5 -17.26 -4.50 44.45
N PRO A 6 -16.25 -5.25 43.98
CA PRO A 6 -16.16 -5.67 42.59
C PRO A 6 -16.97 -6.95 42.37
N PHE A 7 -17.59 -7.07 41.19
CA PHE A 7 -18.24 -8.29 40.74
C PHE A 7 -17.22 -9.10 39.92
N SER A 8 -16.62 -10.11 40.55
CA SER A 8 -15.80 -11.13 39.89
C SER A 8 -16.70 -12.21 39.28
N GLN A 9 -16.52 -12.51 38.00
CA GLN A 9 -16.96 -13.79 37.42
C GLN A 9 -15.72 -14.58 37.00
N SER A 10 -15.38 -15.53 37.85
CA SER A 10 -14.45 -16.62 37.60
C SER A 10 -15.15 -17.70 36.78
N PHE A 11 -14.70 -17.94 35.55
CA PHE A 11 -15.00 -19.17 34.82
C PHE A 11 -13.76 -20.06 34.85
N THR A 12 -13.78 -21.03 35.76
CA THR A 12 -12.90 -22.20 35.73
C THR A 12 -13.50 -23.22 34.79
N ASN A 13 -12.78 -23.63 33.75
CA ASN A 13 -12.93 -24.96 33.16
C ASN A 13 -11.56 -25.57 32.96
N SER A 14 -11.32 -26.60 33.75
CA SER A 14 -10.16 -27.50 33.75
C SER A 14 -10.59 -28.78 33.04
N THR A 15 -9.93 -29.13 31.93
CA THR A 15 -9.86 -30.52 31.48
C THR A 15 -8.47 -30.80 30.91
N HIS A 16 -7.86 -31.82 31.50
CA HIS A 16 -6.50 -32.31 31.25
C HIS A 16 -6.58 -33.61 30.42
N MET A 17 -5.48 -33.93 29.72
CA MET A 17 -5.14 -35.15 28.98
C MET A 17 -5.80 -35.35 27.59
N ILE A 18 -5.00 -35.50 26.52
CA ILE A 18 -4.28 -36.74 26.16
C ILE A 18 -3.16 -36.41 25.16
N GLU A 19 -1.96 -36.84 25.55
CA GLU A 19 -0.74 -36.95 24.75
C GLU A 19 -0.78 -38.24 23.94
N GLN A 20 -0.51 -38.19 22.64
CA GLN A 20 -0.09 -39.37 21.88
C GLN A 20 1.23 -39.08 21.16
N ARG A 21 2.30 -39.49 21.84
CA ARG A 21 3.55 -39.94 21.22
C ARG A 21 3.28 -41.24 20.49
N ASN A 22 3.84 -41.40 19.30
CA ASN A 22 4.26 -42.72 18.82
C ASN A 22 5.63 -42.60 18.16
N SER A 23 6.53 -43.45 18.63
CA SER A 23 7.94 -43.53 18.29
C SER A 23 8.20 -44.71 17.34
N ALA A 24 9.10 -44.45 16.38
CA ALA A 24 10.16 -45.32 15.86
C ALA A 24 9.86 -46.74 15.32
N SER A 25 10.39 -46.98 14.11
CA SER A 25 11.25 -48.14 13.84
C SER A 25 12.21 -47.90 12.65
N ASN A 26 13.50 -48.07 12.92
CA ASN A 26 14.63 -48.12 11.98
C ASN A 26 14.75 -49.50 11.28
N LEU A 27 15.41 -49.54 10.11
CA LEU A 27 16.44 -50.52 9.68
C LEU A 27 17.01 -50.04 8.31
N MET A 28 18.27 -49.56 8.20
CA MET A 28 19.52 -50.29 7.81
C MET A 28 19.39 -51.02 6.46
N ASN A 29 20.31 -51.01 5.48
CA ASN A 29 21.70 -50.57 5.23
C ASN A 29 21.84 -50.65 3.66
N HIS A 30 22.77 -50.02 2.94
CA HIS A 30 24.18 -50.41 2.78
C HIS A 30 24.85 -49.54 1.69
N SER A 31 26.13 -49.20 1.96
CA SER A 31 27.28 -49.14 1.02
C SER A 31 27.26 -48.23 -0.22
N GLY A 32 28.32 -47.39 -0.30
CA GLY A 32 29.24 -47.50 -1.43
C GLY A 32 29.49 -46.26 -2.30
N LYS A 33 30.64 -45.61 -2.05
CA LYS A 33 31.62 -45.04 -3.01
C LYS A 33 31.23 -43.90 -3.97
N SER A 34 32.03 -42.84 -3.80
CA SER A 34 32.58 -41.86 -4.77
C SER A 34 32.15 -41.95 -6.24
N SER A 35 31.73 -40.81 -6.79
CA SER A 35 32.51 -40.05 -7.79
C SER A 35 31.64 -38.93 -8.37
N SER A 36 32.14 -37.69 -8.32
CA SER A 36 31.69 -36.62 -9.22
C SER A 36 32.17 -36.95 -10.64
N PRO A 37 31.43 -36.59 -11.69
CA PRO A 37 31.74 -35.30 -12.32
C PRO A 37 30.53 -34.49 -12.81
N GLN A 38 30.73 -33.17 -12.75
CA GLN A 38 30.14 -32.08 -13.53
C GLN A 38 28.94 -32.40 -14.43
N SER A 39 27.77 -31.87 -14.04
CA SER A 39 26.70 -31.54 -14.98
C SER A 39 26.75 -30.04 -15.28
N ILE A 40 27.08 -29.75 -16.53
CA ILE A 40 26.87 -28.45 -17.18
C ILE A 40 25.40 -28.11 -16.98
N ASN A 41 25.09 -27.05 -16.23
CA ASN A 41 23.75 -26.49 -16.22
C ASN A 41 23.78 -25.05 -16.67
N LYS A 42 23.06 -24.84 -17.76
CA LYS A 42 22.96 -23.63 -18.56
C LYS A 42 22.62 -22.44 -17.68
N GLN A 43 23.39 -21.37 -17.83
CA GLN A 43 22.92 -20.03 -17.49
C GLN A 43 21.62 -19.82 -18.28
N SER A 44 20.50 -19.92 -17.57
CA SER A 44 19.25 -19.36 -18.03
C SER A 44 19.36 -17.87 -17.74
N GLU A 45 19.92 -17.15 -18.71
CA GLU A 45 19.67 -15.73 -18.85
C GLU A 45 18.15 -15.59 -18.94
N THR A 46 17.56 -15.22 -17.82
CA THR A 46 16.17 -14.78 -17.75
C THR A 46 16.14 -13.49 -18.54
N ASN A 47 15.81 -13.61 -19.82
CA ASN A 47 15.49 -12.49 -20.68
C ASN A 47 14.29 -11.81 -20.01
N VAL A 48 14.57 -10.73 -19.27
CA VAL A 48 13.53 -9.85 -18.75
C VAL A 48 12.97 -9.18 -19.99
N GLU A 49 11.95 -9.80 -20.58
CA GLU A 49 11.09 -9.15 -21.55
C GLU A 49 10.53 -7.92 -20.83
N THR A 50 11.13 -6.76 -21.09
CA THR A 50 10.52 -5.49 -20.76
C THR A 50 9.13 -5.53 -21.37
N PRO A 51 8.06 -5.39 -20.59
CA PRO A 51 6.72 -5.34 -21.14
C PRO A 51 6.72 -4.27 -22.23
N GLU A 52 6.27 -4.62 -23.44
CA GLU A 52 6.24 -3.67 -24.54
C GLU A 52 5.52 -2.39 -24.10
N GLY A 53 6.15 -1.23 -24.32
CA GLY A 53 5.56 0.07 -23.97
C GLY A 53 5.85 0.62 -22.57
N VAL A 54 6.78 0.05 -21.79
CA VAL A 54 7.25 0.70 -20.55
C VAL A 54 8.07 1.96 -20.88
N ILE A 55 7.62 3.11 -20.40
CA ILE A 55 8.27 4.43 -20.60
C ILE A 55 9.08 4.87 -19.38
N GLY A 56 8.98 4.16 -18.26
CA GLY A 56 9.70 4.45 -17.04
C GLY A 56 9.25 3.61 -15.85
N TYR A 57 9.78 3.93 -14.68
CA TYR A 57 9.47 3.27 -13.42
C TYR A 57 9.11 4.29 -12.35
N LEU A 58 8.17 3.91 -11.50
CA LEU A 58 7.77 4.67 -10.33
C LEU A 58 8.22 3.92 -9.07
N ASP A 59 9.21 4.48 -8.39
CA ASP A 59 9.62 4.05 -7.06
C ASP A 59 8.74 4.72 -6.02
N VAL A 60 8.08 3.94 -5.17
CA VAL A 60 7.24 4.42 -4.08
C VAL A 60 7.75 3.85 -2.76
N PHE A 61 8.22 4.73 -1.88
CA PHE A 61 8.54 4.39 -0.50
C PHE A 61 7.35 4.73 0.39
N ILE A 62 6.79 3.70 1.03
CA ILE A 62 5.68 3.82 1.97
C ILE A 62 6.29 3.88 3.37
N HIS A 63 6.21 5.05 4.02
CA HIS A 63 6.77 5.23 5.37
C HIS A 63 5.82 4.62 6.40
N GLN A 64 4.66 5.24 6.54
CA GLN A 64 3.66 4.90 7.54
C GLN A 64 2.30 5.43 7.10
N ALA A 65 1.26 4.90 7.73
CA ALA A 65 -0.05 5.54 7.75
C ALA A 65 -0.49 5.75 9.20
N HIS A 66 -1.36 6.72 9.43
CA HIS A 66 -1.83 7.03 10.78
C HIS A 66 -3.25 7.59 10.75
N ASN A 67 -3.89 7.54 11.92
CA ASN A 67 -5.29 7.94 12.13
C ASN A 67 -6.27 7.19 11.22
N ILE A 68 -5.93 5.95 10.82
CA ILE A 68 -6.85 5.08 10.11
C ILE A 68 -7.80 4.44 11.12
N HIS A 69 -9.08 4.32 10.75
CA HIS A 69 -10.06 3.64 11.59
C HIS A 69 -9.68 2.17 11.80
N ASN A 70 -9.62 1.74 13.07
CA ASN A 70 -9.53 0.32 13.39
C ASN A 70 -10.93 -0.28 13.33
N ILE A 71 -11.23 -0.97 12.22
CA ILE A 71 -12.55 -1.58 12.00
C ILE A 71 -12.64 -2.99 12.60
N CYS A 72 -11.51 -3.57 13.04
CA CYS A 72 -11.52 -4.82 13.79
C CYS A 72 -12.06 -4.58 15.20
N ILE A 73 -13.15 -5.28 15.55
CA ILE A 73 -13.81 -5.17 16.85
C ILE A 73 -13.17 -6.03 17.95
N TYR A 74 -12.25 -6.92 17.59
CA TYR A 74 -11.67 -7.88 18.53
C TYR A 74 -10.25 -7.50 18.97
N HIS A 75 -9.45 -6.94 18.07
CA HIS A 75 -8.02 -6.68 18.28
C HIS A 75 -7.55 -5.50 17.41
N LYS A 76 -6.24 -5.22 17.44
CA LYS A 76 -5.60 -4.37 16.44
C LYS A 76 -5.64 -5.06 15.08
N GLN A 77 -6.08 -4.34 14.05
CA GLN A 77 -6.08 -4.83 12.67
C GLN A 77 -4.66 -5.06 12.12
N ASP A 78 -4.53 -6.07 11.27
CA ASP A 78 -3.37 -6.32 10.42
C ASP A 78 -3.51 -5.49 9.15
N VAL A 79 -2.49 -4.73 8.77
CA VAL A 79 -2.61 -3.73 7.68
C VAL A 79 -1.53 -3.93 6.62
N TYR A 80 -1.91 -3.79 5.35
CA TYR A 80 -0.97 -3.72 4.23
C TYR A 80 -1.36 -2.59 3.28
N ALA A 81 -0.44 -2.19 2.42
CA ALA A 81 -0.67 -1.23 1.37
C ALA A 81 -0.66 -1.92 0.00
N LYS A 82 -1.50 -1.46 -0.91
CA LYS A 82 -1.57 -1.92 -2.30
C LYS A 82 -1.39 -0.73 -3.23
N LEU A 83 -0.50 -0.87 -4.20
CA LEU A 83 -0.20 0.16 -5.18
C LEU A 83 -0.58 -0.32 -6.58
N SER A 84 -1.23 0.54 -7.34
CA SER A 84 -1.48 0.34 -8.77
C SER A 84 -1.44 1.66 -9.52
N LEU A 85 -1.35 1.61 -10.85
CA LEU A 85 -1.54 2.78 -11.69
C LEU A 85 -2.95 2.76 -12.27
N THR A 86 -3.63 3.90 -12.32
CA THR A 86 -4.99 3.98 -12.90
C THR A 86 -5.05 3.61 -14.37
N GLY A 87 -3.92 3.65 -15.09
CA GLY A 87 -3.81 3.18 -16.47
C GLY A 87 -3.91 1.65 -16.61
N ASN A 88 -3.53 0.89 -15.56
CA ASN A 88 -3.54 -0.57 -15.53
C ASN A 88 -3.83 -1.06 -14.09
N PRO A 89 -5.09 -0.94 -13.60
CA PRO A 89 -5.42 -1.22 -12.21
C PRO A 89 -5.27 -2.69 -11.80
N GLU A 90 -5.31 -3.61 -12.77
CA GLU A 90 -5.12 -5.06 -12.60
C GLU A 90 -3.68 -5.41 -12.18
N ILE A 91 -2.71 -4.56 -12.54
CA ILE A 91 -1.30 -4.74 -12.18
C ILE A 91 -1.06 -3.99 -10.87
N ALA A 92 -1.32 -4.70 -9.77
CA ALA A 92 -1.12 -4.19 -8.42
C ALA A 92 0.05 -4.91 -7.73
N ILE A 93 0.76 -4.18 -6.87
CA ILE A 93 1.80 -4.72 -5.99
C ILE A 93 1.46 -4.38 -4.54
N GLU A 94 1.80 -5.27 -3.63
CA GLU A 94 1.44 -5.16 -2.22
C GLU A 94 2.68 -5.05 -1.33
N SER A 95 2.56 -4.30 -0.25
CA SER A 95 3.53 -4.30 0.83
C SER A 95 3.41 -5.58 1.65
N LYS A 96 4.37 -5.79 2.55
CA LYS A 96 4.20 -6.75 3.65
C LYS A 96 3.03 -6.33 4.55
N VAL A 97 2.40 -7.34 5.14
CA VAL A 97 1.38 -7.14 6.17
C VAL A 97 2.04 -6.78 7.50
N ILE A 98 1.71 -5.61 8.05
CA ILE A 98 2.08 -5.18 9.40
C ILE A 98 1.04 -5.72 10.38
N ARG A 99 1.44 -6.72 11.16
CA ARG A 99 0.55 -7.37 12.12
C ARG A 99 0.24 -6.49 13.32
N SER A 100 -1.00 -6.52 13.77
CA SER A 100 -1.49 -5.82 14.96
C SER A 100 -1.12 -4.33 14.95
N ALA A 101 -1.16 -3.70 13.79
CA ALA A 101 -0.85 -2.29 13.60
C ALA A 101 -1.92 -1.36 14.20
N GLY A 102 -3.19 -1.79 14.17
CA GLY A 102 -4.29 -0.93 14.57
C GLY A 102 -4.46 0.21 13.56
N GLY A 103 -4.57 1.46 14.04
CA GLY A 103 -4.75 2.64 13.18
C GLY A 103 -3.46 3.29 12.66
N ASN A 104 -2.29 2.79 13.06
CA ASN A 104 -1.00 3.46 12.80
C ASN A 104 0.10 2.48 12.30
N PRO A 105 -0.06 1.85 11.13
CA PRO A 105 0.96 0.96 10.57
C PRO A 105 2.23 1.72 10.15
N VAL A 106 3.39 1.15 10.45
CA VAL A 106 4.70 1.59 9.94
C VAL A 106 5.19 0.53 8.95
N PHE A 107 5.32 0.91 7.68
CA PHE A 107 5.69 0.01 6.59
C PHE A 107 7.19 0.03 6.31
N ASN A 108 7.76 1.22 6.13
CA ASN A 108 9.16 1.45 5.72
C ASN A 108 9.59 0.54 4.55
N GLU A 109 8.76 0.48 3.52
CA GLU A 109 8.93 -0.43 2.40
C GLU A 109 8.95 0.32 1.07
N LYS A 110 9.87 -0.08 0.18
CA LYS A 110 9.98 0.43 -1.18
C LYS A 110 9.36 -0.56 -2.15
N LEU A 111 8.43 -0.08 -2.97
CA LEU A 111 7.78 -0.82 -4.05
C LEU A 111 8.02 -0.10 -5.38
N GLN A 112 8.02 -0.84 -6.50
CA GLN A 112 8.30 -0.28 -7.82
C GLN A 112 7.23 -0.71 -8.84
N LEU A 113 6.68 0.24 -9.58
CA LEU A 113 5.70 0.03 -10.65
C LEU A 113 6.30 0.41 -12.00
N SER A 114 6.01 -0.39 -13.04
CA SER A 114 6.30 -0.03 -14.43
C SER A 114 5.26 0.97 -14.93
N VAL A 115 5.72 2.08 -15.53
CA VAL A 115 4.88 3.16 -16.06
C VAL A 115 4.79 3.01 -17.58
N GLN A 116 3.58 2.97 -18.11
CA GLN A 116 3.32 2.95 -19.56
C GLN A 116 2.71 4.27 -20.06
N ASN A 117 2.02 5.00 -19.19
CA ASN A 117 1.36 6.26 -19.50
C ASN A 117 1.59 7.29 -18.40
N ILE A 118 2.08 8.47 -18.78
CA ILE A 118 2.43 9.57 -17.88
C ILE A 118 1.21 10.33 -17.36
N GLU A 119 0.06 10.20 -18.04
CA GLU A 119 -1.23 10.77 -17.64
C GLU A 119 -1.94 9.92 -16.57
N SER A 120 -1.34 8.78 -16.17
CA SER A 120 -1.89 7.94 -15.12
C SER A 120 -1.70 8.57 -13.73
N SER A 121 -2.43 8.03 -12.75
CA SER A 121 -2.27 8.37 -11.34
C SER A 121 -1.81 7.14 -10.58
N LEU A 122 -0.93 7.33 -9.60
CA LEU A 122 -0.67 6.34 -8.57
C LEU A 122 -1.91 6.23 -7.68
N ARG A 123 -2.48 5.02 -7.60
CA ARG A 123 -3.48 4.65 -6.60
C ARG A 123 -2.76 3.92 -5.47
N CYS A 124 -2.74 4.54 -4.30
CA CYS A 124 -2.26 3.93 -3.08
C CYS A 124 -3.47 3.61 -2.20
N GLU A 125 -3.64 2.33 -1.87
CA GLU A 125 -4.73 1.84 -1.03
C GLU A 125 -4.16 1.23 0.25
N ILE A 126 -4.85 1.43 1.37
CA ILE A 126 -4.53 0.81 2.65
C ILE A 126 -5.64 -0.17 3.00
N TRP A 127 -5.27 -1.40 3.32
CA TRP A 127 -6.19 -2.52 3.49
C TRP A 127 -6.01 -3.21 4.85
N MET A 128 -7.11 -3.62 5.46
CA MET A 128 -7.10 -4.57 6.56
C MET A 128 -7.05 -5.99 6.01
N ARG A 129 -6.05 -6.76 6.45
CA ARG A 129 -5.96 -8.19 6.17
C ARG A 129 -6.97 -8.96 7.02
N SER A 130 -7.77 -9.81 6.38
CA SER A 130 -8.71 -10.70 7.04
C SER A 130 -7.98 -11.79 7.81
N ALA A 131 -8.41 -12.03 9.06
CA ALA A 131 -7.94 -13.14 9.88
C ALA A 131 -8.56 -14.49 9.46
N VAL A 132 -9.67 -14.46 8.71
CA VAL A 132 -10.41 -15.64 8.27
C VAL A 132 -10.69 -15.50 6.76
N PRO A 133 -9.65 -15.59 5.91
CA PRO A 133 -9.77 -15.30 4.48
C PRO A 133 -10.72 -16.25 3.72
N SER A 134 -11.10 -17.38 4.32
CA SER A 134 -12.11 -18.29 3.77
C SER A 134 -13.54 -17.77 3.91
N HIS A 135 -13.79 -16.78 4.76
CA HIS A 135 -15.13 -16.26 5.06
C HIS A 135 -15.26 -14.75 4.88
N LEU A 136 -14.16 -14.02 5.08
CA LEU A 136 -14.14 -12.56 5.02
C LEU A 136 -13.02 -12.11 4.10
N GLU A 137 -13.37 -11.24 3.15
CA GLU A 137 -12.41 -10.57 2.29
C GLU A 137 -11.68 -9.45 3.05
N ASP A 138 -10.50 -9.10 2.54
CA ASP A 138 -9.74 -7.95 3.01
C ASP A 138 -10.58 -6.67 2.81
N GLN A 139 -10.49 -5.74 3.76
CA GLN A 139 -11.35 -4.57 3.79
C GLN A 139 -10.53 -3.32 3.48
N LEU A 140 -10.99 -2.52 2.52
CA LEU A 140 -10.37 -1.24 2.19
C LEU A 140 -10.57 -0.26 3.36
N LEU A 141 -9.47 0.28 3.87
CA LEU A 141 -9.49 1.27 4.95
C LEU A 141 -9.46 2.70 4.40
N GLY A 142 -8.81 2.89 3.27
CA GLY A 142 -8.80 4.17 2.55
C GLY A 142 -7.81 4.14 1.39
N PHE A 143 -7.91 5.14 0.50
CA PHE A 143 -7.03 5.27 -0.64
C PHE A 143 -6.72 6.74 -0.96
N VAL A 144 -5.70 6.94 -1.78
CA VAL A 144 -5.39 8.23 -2.39
C VAL A 144 -5.00 8.04 -3.86
N LEU A 145 -5.38 9.00 -4.70
CA LEU A 145 -4.95 9.13 -6.08
C LEU A 145 -3.95 10.28 -6.21
N ILE A 146 -2.78 10.00 -6.76
CA ILE A 146 -1.69 10.98 -6.94
C ILE A 146 -1.35 11.01 -8.43
N PRO A 147 -1.71 12.09 -9.15
CA PRO A 147 -1.34 12.24 -10.56
C PRO A 147 0.18 12.21 -10.75
N LEU A 148 0.66 11.46 -11.74
CA LEU A 148 2.11 11.42 -12.02
C LEU A 148 2.64 12.78 -12.48
N SER A 149 1.80 13.62 -13.08
CA SER A 149 2.12 15.02 -13.39
C SER A 149 2.63 15.80 -12.17
N ASN A 150 2.07 15.56 -10.97
CA ASN A 150 2.54 16.19 -9.74
C ASN A 150 3.98 15.78 -9.37
N VAL A 151 4.34 14.52 -9.62
CA VAL A 151 5.69 13.99 -9.37
C VAL A 151 6.68 14.56 -10.38
N ILE A 152 6.28 14.67 -11.64
CA ILE A 152 7.11 15.16 -12.74
C ILE A 152 7.43 16.64 -12.58
N VAL A 153 6.42 17.46 -12.30
CA VAL A 153 6.59 18.90 -12.02
C VAL A 153 7.51 19.11 -10.82
N ALA A 154 7.49 18.18 -9.85
CA ALA A 154 8.43 18.15 -8.72
C ALA A 154 9.81 17.56 -9.07
N LYS A 155 10.27 17.69 -10.33
CA LYS A 155 11.57 17.18 -10.82
C LYS A 155 11.73 15.67 -10.62
N GLY A 156 10.63 14.94 -10.78
CA GLY A 156 10.59 13.48 -10.64
C GLY A 156 10.67 12.98 -9.21
N LYS A 157 10.57 13.83 -8.18
CA LYS A 157 10.61 13.41 -6.76
C LYS A 157 9.58 14.16 -5.93
N LEU A 158 8.76 13.44 -5.17
CA LEU A 158 7.72 13.99 -4.31
C LEU A 158 7.71 13.27 -2.97
N GLU A 159 7.94 13.99 -1.87
CA GLU A 159 7.78 13.46 -0.52
C GLU A 159 6.74 14.27 0.21
N LYS A 160 5.65 13.63 0.61
CA LYS A 160 4.51 14.30 1.24
C LYS A 160 3.65 13.33 2.02
N GLU A 161 2.92 13.89 2.96
CA GLU A 161 1.74 13.26 3.54
C GLU A 161 0.50 13.52 2.68
N PHE A 162 -0.32 12.48 2.54
CA PHE A 162 -1.54 12.49 1.75
C PHE A 162 -2.72 12.06 2.60
N ALA A 163 -3.83 12.79 2.49
CA ALA A 163 -5.09 12.40 3.12
C ALA A 163 -5.70 11.23 2.36
N LEU A 164 -6.17 10.22 3.11
CA LEU A 164 -6.88 9.07 2.58
C LEU A 164 -8.39 9.38 2.51
N SER A 165 -9.02 8.91 1.45
CA SER A 165 -10.48 8.88 1.28
C SER A 165 -10.98 7.46 1.48
N ALA A 166 -12.10 7.29 2.19
CA ALA A 166 -12.69 5.95 2.38
C ALA A 166 -13.44 5.44 1.13
N ASN A 167 -13.96 6.36 0.30
CA ASN A 167 -14.66 6.04 -0.93
C ASN A 167 -14.50 7.17 -1.97
N ASP A 168 -14.78 6.87 -3.24
CA ASP A 168 -14.64 7.81 -4.37
C ASP A 168 -15.76 8.88 -4.44
N LEU A 169 -16.94 8.62 -3.86
CA LEU A 169 -18.16 9.44 -4.01
C LEU A 169 -18.30 10.54 -2.96
N PHE A 170 -17.96 10.19 -1.73
CA PHE A 170 -17.99 11.03 -0.54
C PHE A 170 -16.56 10.98 -0.02
N HIS A 171 -15.78 12.04 -0.23
CA HIS A 171 -14.40 12.18 0.27
C HIS A 171 -14.33 12.22 1.81
N SER A 172 -14.88 11.19 2.45
CA SER A 172 -14.85 10.96 3.89
C SER A 172 -13.42 10.65 4.26
N ALA A 173 -12.90 11.42 5.20
CA ALA A 173 -11.54 11.27 5.70
C ALA A 173 -11.32 9.85 6.27
N ALA A 174 -10.21 9.23 5.90
CA ALA A 174 -9.85 7.87 6.28
C ALA A 174 -8.45 7.78 6.93
N GLY A 175 -7.93 8.91 7.41
CA GLY A 175 -6.57 9.03 7.93
C GLY A 175 -5.59 9.58 6.90
N PHE A 176 -4.31 9.29 7.10
CA PHE A 176 -3.22 9.82 6.27
C PHE A 176 -2.17 8.77 5.97
N VAL A 177 -1.48 8.91 4.85
CA VAL A 177 -0.31 8.10 4.46
C VAL A 177 0.85 9.00 4.07
N GLN A 178 2.05 8.68 4.54
CA GLN A 178 3.28 9.38 4.17
C GLN A 178 4.05 8.58 3.12
N LEU A 179 4.31 9.22 1.97
CA LEU A 179 4.95 8.60 0.82
C LEU A 179 6.12 9.43 0.32
N SER A 180 7.20 8.77 -0.11
CA SER A 180 8.22 9.35 -1.00
C SER A 180 8.13 8.65 -2.36
N ILE A 181 7.91 9.41 -3.42
CA ILE A 181 7.66 8.93 -4.77
C ILE A 181 8.77 9.47 -5.67
N SER A 182 9.37 8.62 -6.48
CA SER A 182 10.39 8.99 -7.46
C SER A 182 10.06 8.38 -8.82
N TYR A 183 10.03 9.19 -9.86
CA TYR A 183 9.85 8.74 -11.24
C TYR A 183 11.19 8.73 -11.97
N VAL A 184 11.49 7.63 -12.66
CA VAL A 184 12.67 7.47 -13.51
C VAL A 184 12.19 7.00 -14.89
N GLY A 185 12.26 7.87 -15.88
CA GLY A 185 11.81 7.54 -17.23
C GLY A 185 11.81 8.73 -18.17
N SER A 186 11.14 8.55 -19.30
CA SER A 186 10.99 9.58 -20.31
C SER A 186 10.06 10.70 -19.83
N TYR A 187 10.48 11.94 -20.03
CA TYR A 187 9.65 13.11 -19.77
C TYR A 187 8.93 13.52 -21.06
N PRO A 188 7.68 13.99 -20.99
CA PRO A 188 7.03 14.56 -22.16
C PRO A 188 7.80 15.81 -22.62
N ASP A 189 8.02 15.92 -23.93
CA ASP A 189 8.79 17.01 -24.57
C ASP A 189 8.08 18.38 -24.46
N VAL A 190 6.76 18.38 -24.23
CA VAL A 190 5.95 19.58 -24.02
C VAL A 190 5.04 19.40 -22.81
N MET A 191 5.37 20.05 -21.70
CA MET A 191 4.44 20.24 -20.58
C MET A 191 3.61 21.49 -20.89
N ALA A 192 2.33 21.33 -21.24
CA ALA A 192 1.44 22.47 -21.44
C ALA A 192 1.28 23.23 -20.11
N VAL A 193 1.98 24.36 -19.98
CA VAL A 193 1.79 25.28 -18.86
C VAL A 193 0.45 25.97 -19.08
N ALA A 194 -0.51 25.75 -18.19
CA ALA A 194 -1.78 26.46 -18.24
C ALA A 194 -1.50 27.98 -18.23
N PRO A 195 -2.12 28.77 -19.13
CA PRO A 195 -1.91 30.21 -19.16
C PRO A 195 -2.37 30.82 -17.82
N PRO A 196 -1.68 31.85 -17.31
CA PRO A 196 -2.07 32.52 -16.08
C PRO A 196 -3.49 33.08 -16.21
N PRO A 197 -4.31 33.05 -15.15
CA PRO A 197 -5.67 33.56 -15.20
C PRO A 197 -5.62 35.06 -15.55
N VAL A 198 -6.27 35.44 -16.65
CA VAL A 198 -6.40 36.83 -17.08
C VAL A 198 -7.20 37.57 -16.02
N ALA A 199 -6.55 38.50 -15.30
CA ALA A 199 -7.22 39.37 -14.35
C ALA A 199 -8.17 40.30 -15.13
N VAL A 200 -9.47 40.03 -15.04
CA VAL A 200 -10.50 40.92 -15.57
C VAL A 200 -10.66 42.06 -14.57
N PHE A 201 -10.04 43.20 -14.85
CA PHE A 201 -10.33 44.43 -14.12
C PHE A 201 -11.69 44.96 -14.59
N ALA A 202 -12.68 44.91 -13.70
CA ALA A 202 -13.97 45.55 -13.89
C ALA A 202 -13.81 47.05 -13.67
N ASP A 203 -13.76 47.83 -14.75
CA ASP A 203 -13.80 49.28 -14.71
C ASP A 203 -15.24 49.72 -14.42
N THR A 204 -15.51 50.11 -13.17
CA THR A 204 -16.84 50.58 -12.76
C THR A 204 -16.87 52.09 -12.91
N ALA A 205 -17.44 52.56 -14.01
CA ALA A 205 -17.69 53.98 -14.26
C ALA A 205 -18.65 54.56 -13.20
N LEU A 206 -18.22 55.63 -12.53
CA LEU A 206 -19.00 56.47 -11.62
C LEU A 206 -20.14 57.19 -12.37
N PRO A 207 -21.38 57.23 -11.85
CA PRO A 207 -22.40 58.10 -12.40
C PRO A 207 -22.24 59.55 -11.88
N ASP A 208 -22.22 60.48 -12.83
CA ASP A 208 -22.23 61.93 -12.64
C ASP A 208 -23.62 62.38 -12.18
N PHE A 209 -23.71 63.00 -11.00
CA PHE A 209 -24.94 63.62 -10.49
C PHE A 209 -24.95 65.09 -10.91
N ARG A 210 -25.96 65.49 -11.70
CA ARG A 210 -26.33 66.89 -11.90
C ARG A 210 -27.76 67.14 -11.43
N GLU A 211 -27.92 68.35 -10.88
CA GLU A 211 -29.09 68.96 -10.19
C GLU A 211 -30.42 68.86 -10.94
#